data_AF-A0A093RYC9-F1
#
_entry.id   AF-A0A093RYC9-F1
#
_cell.length_a   1.000
_cell.length_b   1.000
_cell.length_c   1.000
_cell.angle_alpha   90.00
_cell.angle_beta   90.00
_cell.angle_gamma   90.00
#
_symmetry.space_group_name_H-M   'P 1'
#
loop_
_entity.id
_entity.type
_entity.pdbx_description
1 polymer ?
#
loop_
_entity_poly.entity_id
_entity_poly.type
_entity_poly.pdbx_seq_one_letter_code
_entity_poly.pdbx_strand_id
1 'polypeptide(L)'
;TKDVLVIYGQEAEEWALYLKFLFGHIVSEGGILLYNLETSTFKHQELFCLPSYKCKLLILSCGLLNCLNQERCYFLEQVLKPLENVVILLCGVENSRILYETLTLDGGSREISTDQKPEEYIAVVTGIIQPDHQTSSDINLTNIRAASETTDFSSKNEVLSKSLETKEQSILVLPKRVSCENPGEIFILLKDEIDDETLEIEFISDNQQIRTQTASWNKKVKYVKALDFPAGPVYVNIYCGGVIKTTAHIEYYSALEEIEPILEKVADPIAFTCQFSSVEKVDNVLTLLLKSKVSTYEFSPFRSGEEHRQQADSHLEEFPTLLHCAARFGLKNLTMFLLSCPEATWACKITNKYGDDPESIAEKHGHKELRKLIKEL
;
A
#
# COMPACT_ATOMS: atom_id res chain seq x y z
N THR A 1 -17.29 -22.28 -14.91
CA THR A 1 -15.87 -22.50 -15.24
C THR A 1 -15.07 -22.27 -13.96
N LYS A 2 -13.97 -23.01 -13.72
CA LYS A 2 -13.16 -22.92 -12.48
C LYS A 2 -11.70 -22.78 -12.87
N ASP A 3 -11.31 -21.58 -13.25
CA ASP A 3 -10.02 -21.35 -13.91
C ASP A 3 -8.97 -20.82 -12.94
N VAL A 4 -9.29 -19.79 -12.14
CA VAL A 4 -8.35 -19.19 -11.18
C VAL A 4 -8.97 -19.10 -9.79
N LEU A 5 -8.28 -19.63 -8.79
CA LEU A 5 -8.56 -19.39 -7.38
C LEU A 5 -7.48 -18.47 -6.82
N VAL A 6 -7.88 -17.33 -6.25
CA VAL A 6 -6.98 -16.41 -5.54
C VAL A 6 -7.24 -16.52 -4.05
N ILE A 7 -6.23 -16.98 -3.30
CA ILE A 7 -6.25 -17.14 -1.85
C ILE A 7 -5.44 -15.99 -1.24
N TYR A 8 -6.02 -15.28 -0.27
CA TYR A 8 -5.42 -14.09 0.32
C TYR A 8 -5.81 -13.91 1.78
N GLY A 9 -5.01 -13.15 2.54
CA GLY A 9 -5.35 -12.66 3.88
C GLY A 9 -5.99 -11.28 3.80
N GLN A 10 -6.58 -10.79 4.90
CA GLN A 10 -7.34 -9.53 4.90
C GLN A 10 -6.51 -8.33 4.43
N GLU A 11 -5.23 -8.30 4.78
CA GLU A 11 -4.27 -7.26 4.37
C GLU A 11 -4.07 -7.18 2.84
N ALA A 12 -4.21 -8.29 2.13
CA ALA A 12 -3.95 -8.40 0.70
C ALA A 12 -5.22 -8.27 -0.17
N GLU A 13 -6.31 -7.74 0.38
CA GLU A 13 -7.60 -7.63 -0.32
C GLU A 13 -7.50 -6.77 -1.60
N GLU A 14 -6.79 -5.65 -1.55
CA GLU A 14 -6.60 -4.79 -2.73
C GLU A 14 -5.85 -5.51 -3.85
N TRP A 15 -4.82 -6.29 -3.50
CA TRP A 15 -4.10 -7.14 -4.44
C TRP A 15 -4.99 -8.22 -5.05
N ALA A 16 -5.85 -8.85 -4.25
CA ALA A 16 -6.79 -9.86 -4.74
C ALA A 16 -7.79 -9.26 -5.75
N LEU A 17 -8.30 -8.05 -5.48
CA LEU A 17 -9.20 -7.34 -6.40
C LEU A 17 -8.48 -6.91 -7.68
N TYR A 18 -7.25 -6.42 -7.57
CA TYR A 18 -6.41 -6.09 -8.72
C TYR A 18 -6.16 -7.30 -9.62
N LEU A 19 -5.77 -8.45 -9.04
CA LEU A 19 -5.56 -9.67 -9.81
C LEU A 19 -6.85 -10.19 -10.45
N LYS A 20 -8.00 -10.07 -9.78
CA LYS A 20 -9.30 -10.41 -10.38
C LYS A 20 -9.59 -9.55 -11.60
N PHE A 21 -9.37 -8.24 -11.51
CA PHE A 21 -9.52 -7.33 -12.64
C PHE A 21 -8.57 -7.70 -13.79
N LEU A 22 -7.30 -7.91 -13.48
CA LEU A 22 -6.26 -8.25 -14.45
C LEU A 22 -6.57 -9.55 -15.21
N PHE A 23 -6.93 -10.62 -14.48
CA PHE A 23 -7.22 -11.91 -15.09
C PHE A 23 -8.60 -11.99 -15.74
N GLY A 24 -9.51 -11.04 -15.45
CA GLY A 24 -10.80 -10.92 -16.13
C GLY A 24 -10.66 -10.67 -17.64
N HIS A 25 -9.50 -10.20 -18.10
CA HIS A 25 -9.20 -10.06 -19.53
C HIS A 25 -8.88 -11.41 -20.23
N ILE A 26 -8.57 -12.46 -19.47
CA ILE A 26 -8.08 -13.76 -19.98
C ILE A 26 -9.09 -14.88 -19.69
N VAL A 27 -9.86 -14.72 -18.62
CA VAL A 27 -10.78 -15.72 -18.07
C VAL A 27 -12.18 -15.12 -18.01
N SER A 28 -13.21 -15.94 -18.28
CA SER A 28 -14.61 -15.53 -18.12
C SER A 28 -14.90 -14.96 -16.73
N GLU A 29 -15.77 -13.97 -16.62
CA GLU A 29 -16.07 -13.23 -15.38
C GLU A 29 -16.47 -14.12 -14.18
N GLY A 30 -17.05 -15.30 -14.42
CA GLY A 30 -17.39 -16.31 -13.41
C GLY A 30 -16.34 -17.41 -13.18
N GLY A 31 -15.16 -17.31 -13.79
CA GLY A 31 -14.08 -18.31 -13.71
C GLY A 31 -13.04 -18.03 -12.63
N ILE A 32 -13.10 -16.85 -11.99
CA ILE A 32 -12.16 -16.40 -10.95
C ILE A 32 -12.89 -16.34 -9.60
N LEU A 33 -12.33 -17.01 -8.59
CA LEU A 33 -12.82 -16.95 -7.22
C LEU A 33 -11.79 -16.32 -6.30
N LEU A 34 -12.24 -15.37 -5.48
CA LEU A 34 -11.47 -14.78 -4.39
C LEU A 34 -11.83 -15.50 -3.08
N TYR A 35 -10.84 -15.98 -2.35
CA TYR A 35 -11.01 -16.69 -1.09
C TYR A 35 -10.15 -16.04 0.01
N ASN A 36 -10.82 -15.37 0.94
CA ASN A 36 -10.17 -14.76 2.10
C ASN A 36 -9.97 -15.81 3.21
N LEU A 37 -8.72 -16.10 3.57
CA LEU A 37 -8.38 -17.16 4.53
C LEU A 37 -8.73 -16.82 5.99
N GLU A 38 -8.89 -15.53 6.31
CA GLU A 38 -9.17 -15.06 7.67
C GLU A 38 -10.66 -15.03 7.97
N THR A 39 -11.48 -14.58 7.02
CA THR A 39 -12.93 -14.40 7.20
C THR A 39 -13.75 -15.61 6.78
N SER A 40 -13.18 -16.53 5.99
CA SER A 40 -13.93 -17.70 5.50
C SER A 40 -14.01 -18.79 6.56
N THR A 41 -15.22 -19.27 6.82
CA THR A 41 -15.44 -20.46 7.66
C THR A 41 -15.05 -21.70 6.87
N PHE A 42 -14.08 -22.50 7.32
CA PHE A 42 -13.66 -23.76 6.67
C PHE A 42 -14.81 -24.76 6.58
N LYS A 43 -15.67 -24.64 5.57
CA LYS A 43 -16.76 -25.59 5.36
C LYS A 43 -16.23 -26.78 4.60
N HIS A 44 -16.61 -27.99 5.02
CA HIS A 44 -16.22 -29.23 4.33
C HIS A 44 -16.50 -29.20 2.81
N GLN A 45 -17.52 -28.47 2.36
CA GLN A 45 -17.87 -28.33 0.95
C GLN A 45 -16.83 -27.52 0.14
N GLU A 46 -16.11 -26.60 0.77
CA GLU A 46 -15.08 -25.78 0.13
C GLU A 46 -13.81 -26.60 -0.15
N LEU A 47 -13.45 -27.51 0.77
CA LEU A 47 -12.34 -28.46 0.58
C LEU A 47 -12.52 -29.37 -0.65
N PHE A 48 -13.76 -29.62 -1.10
CA PHE A 48 -14.00 -30.38 -2.34
C PHE A 48 -14.03 -29.50 -3.59
N CYS A 49 -14.34 -28.20 -3.44
CA CYS A 49 -14.61 -27.31 -4.55
C CYS A 49 -13.38 -26.50 -5.00
N LEU A 50 -12.55 -26.09 -4.04
CA LEU A 50 -11.39 -25.22 -4.25
C LEU A 50 -10.19 -25.94 -4.91
N PRO A 51 -9.88 -27.21 -4.58
CA PRO A 51 -8.78 -27.91 -5.26
C PRO A 51 -9.05 -28.13 -6.76
N SER A 52 -10.30 -28.05 -7.22
CA SER A 52 -10.65 -28.30 -8.63
C SER A 52 -10.42 -27.09 -9.55
N TYR A 53 -9.90 -25.97 -9.04
CA TYR A 53 -9.50 -24.84 -9.87
C TYR A 53 -8.21 -25.16 -10.62
N LYS A 54 -8.13 -24.76 -11.89
CA LYS A 54 -6.99 -25.04 -12.77
C LYS A 54 -5.72 -24.37 -12.27
N CYS A 55 -5.78 -23.08 -11.91
CA CYS A 55 -4.70 -22.31 -11.33
C CYS A 55 -5.08 -21.85 -9.91
N LYS A 56 -4.15 -22.00 -8.97
CA LYS A 56 -4.28 -21.54 -7.57
C LYS A 56 -3.21 -20.51 -7.29
N LEU A 57 -3.60 -19.27 -7.11
CA LEU A 57 -2.71 -18.18 -6.76
C LEU A 57 -2.85 -17.89 -5.27
N LEU A 58 -1.75 -17.99 -4.52
CA LEU A 58 -1.68 -17.60 -3.13
C LEU A 58 -0.95 -16.26 -3.01
N ILE A 59 -1.59 -15.26 -2.42
CA ILE A 59 -0.93 -14.00 -2.09
C ILE A 59 -0.26 -14.15 -0.73
N LEU A 60 1.05 -14.29 -0.74
CA LEU A 60 1.85 -14.46 0.47
C LEU A 60 2.22 -13.09 1.02
N SER A 61 1.50 -12.64 2.05
CA SER A 61 1.84 -11.45 2.84
C SER A 61 2.29 -11.82 4.25
N CYS A 62 2.89 -10.85 4.95
CA CYS A 62 3.23 -10.98 6.35
C CYS A 62 2.00 -11.24 7.22
N GLY A 63 0.89 -10.53 6.98
CA GLY A 63 -0.39 -10.77 7.66
C GLY A 63 -0.90 -12.20 7.46
N LEU A 64 -0.79 -12.73 6.24
CA LEU A 64 -1.16 -14.12 5.96
C LEU A 64 -0.29 -15.08 6.79
N LEU A 65 1.04 -14.94 6.77
CA LEU A 65 1.96 -15.79 7.52
C LEU A 65 1.65 -15.77 9.03
N ASN A 66 1.35 -14.61 9.59
CA ASN A 66 1.03 -14.45 11.01
C ASN A 66 -0.33 -15.04 11.40
N CYS A 67 -1.27 -15.16 10.45
CA CYS A 67 -2.60 -15.72 10.70
C CYS A 67 -2.67 -17.25 10.53
N LEU A 68 -1.60 -17.89 10.05
CA LEU A 68 -1.51 -19.34 9.86
C LEU A 68 -1.54 -20.06 11.21
N ASN A 69 -2.58 -20.86 11.40
CA ASN A 69 -2.72 -21.81 12.50
C ASN A 69 -2.80 -23.24 11.94
N GLN A 70 -2.82 -24.24 12.81
CA GLN A 70 -2.82 -25.64 12.38
C GLN A 70 -3.96 -26.00 11.40
N GLU A 71 -5.17 -25.45 11.61
CA GLU A 71 -6.32 -25.70 10.73
C GLU A 71 -6.13 -25.06 9.34
N ARG A 72 -5.64 -23.82 9.30
CA ARG A 72 -5.33 -23.10 8.06
C ARG A 72 -4.20 -23.74 7.28
N CYS A 73 -3.16 -24.20 7.98
CA CYS A 73 -2.06 -24.93 7.35
C CYS A 73 -2.59 -26.21 6.69
N TYR A 74 -3.35 -27.00 7.42
CA TYR A 74 -3.97 -28.22 6.88
C TYR A 74 -4.85 -27.91 5.66
N PHE A 75 -5.68 -26.87 5.73
CA PHE A 75 -6.51 -26.43 4.61
C PHE A 75 -5.69 -26.07 3.37
N LEU A 76 -4.66 -25.24 3.53
CA LEU A 76 -3.79 -24.84 2.42
C LEU A 76 -3.06 -26.05 1.81
N GLU A 77 -2.60 -26.99 2.62
CA GLU A 77 -1.97 -28.23 2.14
C GLU A 77 -2.91 -29.09 1.29
N GLN A 78 -4.23 -29.04 1.53
CA GLN A 78 -5.20 -29.73 0.69
C GLN A 78 -5.53 -28.96 -0.59
N VAL A 79 -5.65 -27.64 -0.50
CA VAL A 79 -6.08 -26.80 -1.63
C VAL A 79 -4.96 -26.58 -2.64
N LEU A 80 -3.71 -26.40 -2.18
CA LEU A 80 -2.53 -26.08 -2.99
C LEU A 80 -1.90 -27.30 -3.68
N LYS A 81 -2.70 -28.34 -3.96
CA LYS A 81 -2.27 -29.52 -4.71
C LYS A 81 -3.07 -29.66 -6.01
N PRO A 82 -2.44 -29.96 -7.16
CA PRO A 82 -1.00 -30.16 -7.38
C PRO A 82 -0.21 -28.84 -7.43
N LEU A 83 1.07 -28.88 -7.05
CA LEU A 83 1.95 -27.71 -6.94
C LEU A 83 2.30 -27.05 -8.28
N GLU A 84 2.27 -27.81 -9.38
CA GLU A 84 2.48 -27.30 -10.74
C GLU A 84 1.45 -26.24 -11.14
N ASN A 85 0.28 -26.30 -10.50
CA ASN A 85 -0.83 -25.38 -10.72
C ASN A 85 -0.85 -24.23 -9.70
N VAL A 86 0.15 -24.16 -8.82
CA VAL A 86 0.23 -23.16 -7.75
C VAL A 86 1.20 -22.05 -8.13
N VAL A 87 0.73 -20.82 -7.94
CA VAL A 87 1.51 -19.59 -8.08
C VAL A 87 1.52 -18.88 -6.73
N ILE A 88 2.70 -18.49 -6.26
CA ILE A 88 2.86 -17.69 -5.03
C ILE A 88 3.23 -16.28 -5.44
N LEU A 89 2.38 -15.31 -5.08
CA LEU A 89 2.70 -13.89 -5.19
C LEU A 89 3.32 -13.41 -3.88
N LEU A 90 4.59 -13.00 -3.93
CA LEU A 90 5.32 -12.44 -2.80
C LEU A 90 4.89 -10.98 -2.62
N CYS A 91 4.03 -10.74 -1.64
CA CYS A 91 3.48 -9.42 -1.33
C CYS A 91 4.08 -8.89 -0.02
N GLY A 92 5.20 -8.19 -0.12
CA GLY A 92 5.91 -7.64 1.05
C GLY A 92 6.81 -8.64 1.78
N VAL A 93 6.99 -9.85 1.25
CA VAL A 93 7.88 -10.90 1.78
C VAL A 93 9.05 -11.17 0.83
N GLU A 94 10.23 -11.50 1.36
CA GLU A 94 11.42 -11.72 0.53
C GLU A 94 11.41 -13.05 -0.23
N ASN A 95 10.82 -14.09 0.36
CA ASN A 95 10.73 -15.42 -0.23
C ASN A 95 9.64 -16.26 0.44
N SER A 96 9.34 -17.40 -0.16
CA SER A 96 8.33 -18.37 0.26
C SER A 96 8.85 -19.45 1.22
N ARG A 97 10.13 -19.42 1.67
CA ARG A 97 10.71 -20.51 2.49
C ARG A 97 9.92 -20.75 3.77
N ILE A 98 9.53 -19.67 4.44
CA ILE A 98 8.74 -19.73 5.68
C ILE A 98 7.40 -20.45 5.42
N LEU A 99 6.80 -20.23 4.26
CA LEU A 99 5.57 -20.94 3.87
C LEU A 99 5.81 -22.44 3.67
N TYR A 100 6.91 -22.85 3.02
CA TYR A 100 7.26 -24.26 2.82
C TYR A 100 7.77 -24.97 4.08
N GLU A 101 8.30 -24.22 5.06
CA GLU A 101 8.63 -24.78 6.37
C GLU A 101 7.36 -24.98 7.22
N THR A 102 6.38 -24.09 7.04
CA THR A 102 5.11 -24.10 7.79
C THR A 102 4.10 -25.07 7.19
N LEU A 103 4.04 -25.18 5.86
CA LEU A 103 3.22 -26.12 5.11
C LEU A 103 4.14 -27.26 4.66
N THR A 104 3.76 -28.51 4.87
CA THR A 104 4.52 -29.70 4.41
C THR A 104 4.44 -29.89 2.89
N LEU A 105 4.74 -28.85 2.12
CA LEU A 105 4.75 -28.81 0.68
C LEU A 105 6.17 -29.05 0.17
N ASP A 106 6.31 -29.96 -0.79
CA ASP A 106 7.57 -30.11 -1.53
C ASP A 106 7.81 -28.81 -2.33
N GLY A 107 9.02 -28.24 -2.27
CA GLY A 107 9.33 -27.03 -3.02
C GLY A 107 9.11 -27.19 -4.53
N GLY A 108 8.80 -26.10 -5.25
CA GLY A 108 8.64 -26.13 -6.71
C GLY A 108 7.41 -25.41 -7.28
N SER A 109 6.60 -24.75 -6.44
CA SER A 109 5.57 -23.84 -6.96
C SER A 109 6.20 -22.58 -7.57
N ARG A 110 5.50 -21.94 -8.53
CA ARG A 110 6.05 -20.81 -9.27
C ARG A 110 5.88 -19.52 -8.48
N GLU A 111 6.94 -18.74 -8.35
CA GLU A 111 6.93 -17.48 -7.59
C GLU A 111 6.90 -16.27 -8.51
N ILE A 112 6.11 -15.27 -8.12
CA ILE A 112 6.02 -13.95 -8.76
C ILE A 112 6.17 -12.87 -7.68
N SER A 113 6.78 -11.74 -8.01
CA SER A 113 7.00 -10.61 -7.11
C SER A 113 6.10 -9.44 -7.50
N THR A 114 5.66 -8.63 -6.53
CA THR A 114 4.90 -7.39 -6.79
C THR A 114 5.63 -6.37 -7.66
N ASP A 115 6.96 -6.49 -7.79
CA ASP A 115 7.79 -5.63 -8.64
C ASP A 115 7.73 -5.99 -10.15
N GLN A 116 7.14 -7.14 -10.48
CA GLN A 116 7.03 -7.61 -11.87
C GLN A 116 5.91 -6.89 -12.63
N LYS A 117 6.03 -6.88 -13.95
CA LYS A 117 5.03 -6.22 -14.80
C LYS A 117 3.75 -7.07 -14.92
N PRO A 118 2.58 -6.44 -15.16
CA PRO A 118 1.31 -7.17 -15.26
C PRO A 118 1.31 -8.27 -16.33
N GLU A 119 2.04 -8.08 -17.44
CA GLU A 119 2.14 -9.06 -18.52
C GLU A 119 2.81 -10.36 -18.06
N GLU A 120 3.72 -10.29 -17.09
CA GLU A 120 4.41 -11.45 -16.52
C GLU A 120 3.44 -12.30 -15.69
N TYR A 121 2.58 -11.67 -14.88
CA TYR A 121 1.53 -12.38 -14.13
C TYR A 121 0.57 -13.12 -15.07
N ILE A 122 0.16 -12.42 -16.13
CA ILE A 122 -0.71 -12.96 -17.18
C ILE A 122 -0.07 -14.18 -17.85
N ALA A 123 1.20 -14.07 -18.27
CA ALA A 123 1.91 -15.16 -18.93
C ALA A 123 2.01 -16.41 -18.04
N VAL A 124 2.31 -16.20 -16.75
CA VAL A 124 2.41 -17.30 -15.77
C VAL A 124 1.07 -18.02 -15.60
N VAL A 125 0.00 -17.28 -15.36
CA VAL A 125 -1.33 -17.85 -15.12
C VAL A 125 -1.89 -18.49 -16.40
N THR A 126 -1.68 -17.88 -17.55
CA THR A 126 -2.11 -18.43 -18.85
C THR A 126 -1.41 -19.74 -19.16
N GLY A 127 -0.09 -19.83 -18.89
CA GLY A 127 0.68 -21.05 -19.10
C GLY A 127 0.20 -22.24 -18.24
N ILE A 128 -0.43 -21.97 -17.09
CA ILE A 128 -1.03 -23.01 -16.23
C ILE A 128 -2.43 -23.39 -16.72
N ILE A 129 -3.25 -22.42 -17.14
CA ILE A 129 -4.62 -22.67 -17.58
C ILE A 129 -4.65 -23.36 -18.96
N GLN A 130 -3.68 -23.07 -19.83
CA GLN A 130 -3.58 -23.55 -21.20
C GLN A 130 -2.20 -24.17 -21.49
N PRO A 131 -1.91 -25.38 -20.97
CA PRO A 131 -0.60 -26.02 -21.13
C PRO A 131 -0.25 -26.42 -22.58
N ASP A 132 -1.22 -26.50 -23.49
CA ASP A 132 -1.07 -27.08 -24.85
C ASP A 132 -0.64 -26.10 -25.98
N HIS A 133 -0.22 -24.87 -25.66
CA HIS A 133 0.24 -23.90 -26.68
C HIS A 133 1.72 -23.54 -26.56
N GLN A 134 2.60 -24.52 -26.34
CA GLN A 134 4.02 -24.34 -26.64
C GLN A 134 4.54 -25.47 -27.53
N THR A 135 4.37 -25.29 -28.84
CA THR A 135 5.43 -25.60 -29.81
C THR A 135 5.19 -24.90 -31.15
N SER A 136 6.20 -24.15 -31.57
CA SER A 136 6.45 -23.56 -32.89
C SER A 136 5.89 -22.17 -33.25
N SER A 137 6.87 -21.30 -33.52
CA SER A 137 6.92 -20.14 -34.42
C SER A 137 6.20 -18.83 -34.06
N ASP A 138 7.03 -17.82 -33.77
CA ASP A 138 6.96 -16.44 -34.27
C ASP A 138 5.57 -15.79 -34.34
N ILE A 139 5.14 -15.20 -33.22
CA ILE A 139 4.05 -14.23 -33.26
C ILE A 139 4.61 -12.91 -33.76
N ASN A 140 4.46 -12.72 -35.08
CA ASN A 140 4.59 -11.44 -35.74
C ASN A 140 3.67 -10.41 -35.08
N LEU A 141 4.31 -9.39 -34.52
CA LEU A 141 3.69 -8.20 -33.97
C LEU A 141 3.21 -7.28 -35.10
N THR A 142 2.23 -7.71 -35.91
CA THR A 142 1.51 -6.81 -36.84
C THR A 142 0.13 -7.36 -37.13
N ASN A 143 -0.90 -6.66 -36.62
CA ASN A 143 -2.20 -6.40 -37.26
C ASN A 143 -3.33 -6.34 -36.22
N ILE A 144 -3.47 -5.17 -35.58
CA ILE A 144 -4.81 -4.67 -35.26
C ILE A 144 -4.86 -3.23 -35.78
N ARG A 145 -5.20 -3.10 -37.06
CA ARG A 145 -5.72 -1.87 -37.64
C ARG A 145 -7.13 -2.18 -38.15
N ALA A 146 -8.10 -1.57 -37.46
CA ALA A 146 -9.40 -1.10 -37.91
C ALA A 146 -10.17 -1.94 -38.95
N ALA A 147 -11.37 -2.40 -38.56
CA ALA A 147 -12.61 -2.07 -39.25
C ALA A 147 -13.81 -2.38 -38.34
N SER A 148 -14.58 -1.35 -38.02
CA SER A 148 -16.01 -1.47 -37.69
C SER A 148 -16.73 -2.18 -38.83
N GLU A 149 -17.76 -2.95 -38.53
CA GLU A 149 -19.11 -2.67 -39.05
C GLU A 149 -20.20 -3.45 -38.31
N THR A 150 -21.28 -2.70 -38.11
CA THR A 150 -22.57 -2.96 -37.47
C THR A 150 -23.32 -4.20 -37.94
N THR A 151 -24.07 -4.84 -37.05
CA THR A 151 -25.47 -5.24 -37.34
C THR A 151 -26.24 -5.58 -36.06
N ASP A 152 -27.34 -4.85 -35.86
CA ASP A 152 -28.35 -4.99 -34.82
C ASP A 152 -29.18 -6.27 -34.95
N PHE A 153 -29.55 -6.88 -33.82
CA PHE A 153 -30.85 -7.55 -33.64
C PHE A 153 -31.33 -7.46 -32.17
N SER A 154 -32.10 -6.41 -31.89
CA SER A 154 -33.43 -6.41 -31.28
C SER A 154 -33.79 -7.40 -30.13
N SER A 155 -33.82 -6.81 -28.92
CA SER A 155 -34.92 -6.75 -27.92
C SER A 155 -35.70 -7.98 -27.42
N LYS A 156 -35.68 -8.17 -26.08
CA LYS A 156 -36.82 -8.16 -25.12
C LYS A 156 -36.29 -8.49 -23.71
N ASN A 157 -36.29 -7.52 -22.77
CA ASN A 157 -37.30 -7.28 -21.69
C ASN A 157 -37.31 -8.37 -20.61
N GLU A 158 -37.32 -8.12 -19.29
CA GLU A 158 -37.43 -6.91 -18.46
C GLU A 158 -37.37 -7.34 -16.96
N VAL A 159 -37.02 -6.40 -16.06
CA VAL A 159 -37.64 -6.19 -14.71
C VAL A 159 -37.16 -7.13 -13.57
N LEU A 160 -36.76 -6.71 -12.36
CA LEU A 160 -36.76 -5.43 -11.63
C LEU A 160 -35.77 -5.53 -10.45
N SER A 161 -34.96 -4.49 -10.19
CA SER A 161 -34.92 -3.87 -8.86
C SER A 161 -34.36 -2.45 -9.00
N LYS A 162 -35.25 -1.50 -8.75
CA LYS A 162 -35.04 -0.05 -8.74
C LYS A 162 -34.36 0.39 -7.43
N SER A 163 -33.77 1.58 -7.49
CA SER A 163 -33.34 2.49 -6.41
C SER A 163 -31.83 2.40 -6.13
N LEU A 164 -30.96 3.39 -6.36
CA LEU A 164 -31.11 4.84 -6.47
C LEU A 164 -30.32 5.40 -7.68
N GLU A 165 -30.95 6.28 -8.44
CA GLU A 165 -30.26 7.20 -9.36
C GLU A 165 -29.54 8.28 -8.53
N THR A 166 -28.29 8.01 -8.13
CA THR A 166 -27.33 9.11 -7.92
C THR A 166 -26.89 9.53 -9.31
N LYS A 167 -27.19 10.78 -9.72
CA LYS A 167 -26.67 11.38 -10.95
C LYS A 167 -25.21 10.99 -11.12
N GLU A 168 -24.91 10.08 -12.06
CA GLU A 168 -23.53 9.69 -12.35
C GLU A 168 -22.77 10.95 -12.72
N GLN A 169 -21.83 11.38 -11.88
CA GLN A 169 -20.97 12.50 -12.19
C GLN A 169 -20.20 12.15 -13.46
N SER A 170 -20.50 12.86 -14.55
CA SER A 170 -19.82 12.69 -15.85
C SER A 170 -18.38 13.22 -15.85
N ILE A 171 -17.89 13.68 -14.70
CA ILE A 171 -16.62 14.36 -14.52
C ILE A 171 -15.96 13.88 -13.23
N LEU A 172 -14.74 13.37 -13.34
CA LEU A 172 -13.91 12.90 -12.23
C LEU A 172 -12.69 13.84 -12.05
N VAL A 173 -12.36 14.18 -10.81
CA VAL A 173 -11.21 15.03 -10.47
C VAL A 173 -10.19 14.22 -9.68
N LEU A 174 -8.93 14.26 -10.10
CA LEU A 174 -7.80 13.54 -9.50
C LEU A 174 -6.58 14.45 -9.40
N PRO A 175 -5.68 14.25 -8.43
CA PRO A 175 -5.80 13.35 -7.30
C PRO A 175 -6.82 13.86 -6.26
N LYS A 176 -7.30 12.97 -5.38
CA LYS A 176 -8.18 13.35 -4.26
C LYS A 176 -7.42 13.96 -3.07
N ARG A 177 -6.10 13.79 -3.05
CA ARG A 177 -5.19 14.33 -2.02
C ARG A 177 -4.01 15.01 -2.70
N VAL A 178 -3.59 16.17 -2.20
CA VAL A 178 -2.52 17.00 -2.77
C VAL A 178 -1.54 17.40 -1.66
N SER A 179 -0.23 17.26 -1.90
CA SER A 179 0.80 17.69 -0.93
C SER A 179 0.94 19.20 -0.94
N CYS A 180 1.04 19.81 0.24
CA CYS A 180 1.31 21.25 0.38
C CYS A 180 2.72 21.62 -0.10
N GLU A 181 3.69 20.70 0.04
CA GLU A 181 5.10 20.93 -0.30
C GLU A 181 5.39 20.72 -1.79
N ASN A 182 4.64 19.82 -2.44
CA ASN A 182 4.75 19.55 -3.88
C ASN A 182 3.36 19.25 -4.48
N PRO A 183 2.57 20.29 -4.79
CA PRO A 183 1.15 20.12 -5.11
C PRO A 183 0.89 19.50 -6.50
N GLY A 184 1.87 19.53 -7.41
CA GLY A 184 1.76 18.83 -8.69
C GLY A 184 0.63 19.31 -9.60
N GLU A 185 -0.07 18.38 -10.24
CA GLU A 185 -1.12 18.67 -11.24
C GLU A 185 -2.43 17.95 -10.88
N ILE A 186 -3.54 18.64 -11.13
CA ILE A 186 -4.91 18.13 -10.95
C ILE A 186 -5.50 17.87 -12.33
N PHE A 187 -5.96 16.65 -12.54
CA PHE A 187 -6.59 16.14 -13.76
C PHE A 187 -8.10 16.07 -13.61
N ILE A 188 -8.78 16.40 -14.70
CA ILE A 188 -10.23 16.38 -14.82
C ILE A 188 -10.57 15.45 -15.98
N LEU A 189 -11.14 14.29 -15.67
CA LEU A 189 -11.53 13.28 -16.64
C LEU A 189 -13.02 13.43 -16.95
N LEU A 190 -13.33 13.55 -18.24
CA LEU A 190 -14.68 13.75 -18.76
C LEU A 190 -15.18 12.46 -19.42
N LYS A 191 -16.40 12.03 -19.08
CA LYS A 191 -17.06 10.86 -19.69
C LYS A 191 -17.43 11.15 -21.16
N ASP A 192 -17.92 12.36 -21.41
CA ASP A 192 -18.34 12.87 -22.72
C ASP A 192 -17.38 13.96 -23.22
N GLU A 193 -17.21 14.09 -24.53
CA GLU A 193 -16.42 15.18 -25.12
C GLU A 193 -17.15 16.52 -24.90
N ILE A 194 -16.48 17.48 -24.24
CA ILE A 194 -16.97 18.84 -24.00
C ILE A 194 -16.11 19.80 -24.82
N ASP A 195 -16.70 20.88 -25.32
CA ASP A 195 -15.97 21.91 -26.08
C ASP A 195 -14.85 22.57 -25.25
N ASP A 196 -13.67 22.68 -25.85
CA ASP A 196 -12.40 22.98 -25.17
C ASP A 196 -12.33 24.40 -24.60
N GLU A 197 -13.13 25.33 -25.14
CA GLU A 197 -13.00 26.78 -24.95
C GLU A 197 -13.72 27.35 -23.71
N THR A 198 -14.41 26.53 -22.91
CA THR A 198 -15.30 27.04 -21.84
C THR A 198 -15.15 26.39 -20.46
N LEU A 199 -14.12 25.56 -20.27
CA LEU A 199 -13.96 24.76 -19.06
C LEU A 199 -13.06 25.46 -18.03
N GLU A 200 -13.71 25.99 -17.00
CA GLU A 200 -13.06 26.74 -15.92
C GLU A 200 -13.16 25.95 -14.61
N ILE A 201 -12.12 26.06 -13.81
CA ILE A 201 -12.02 25.40 -12.51
C ILE A 201 -11.90 26.46 -11.42
N GLU A 202 -12.61 26.25 -10.32
CA GLU A 202 -12.60 27.13 -9.17
C GLU A 202 -12.29 26.34 -7.91
N PHE A 203 -11.24 26.76 -7.22
CA PHE A 203 -10.82 26.24 -5.93
C PHE A 203 -11.41 27.08 -4.82
N ILE A 204 -12.01 26.45 -3.82
CA ILE A 204 -12.63 27.10 -2.68
C ILE A 204 -12.10 26.43 -1.41
N SER A 205 -11.41 27.22 -0.58
CA SER A 205 -11.05 26.89 0.79
C SER A 205 -11.71 27.88 1.74
N ASP A 206 -11.60 27.65 3.05
CA ASP A 206 -12.17 28.54 4.07
C ASP A 206 -11.67 29.99 3.95
N ASN A 207 -10.47 30.18 3.41
CA ASN A 207 -9.79 31.48 3.38
C ASN A 207 -9.63 32.07 1.97
N GLN A 208 -9.81 31.28 0.91
CA GLN A 208 -9.51 31.70 -0.46
C GLN A 208 -10.42 31.04 -1.50
N GLN A 209 -10.78 31.81 -2.52
CA GLN A 209 -11.49 31.33 -3.70
C GLN A 209 -10.75 31.79 -4.95
N ILE A 210 -10.29 30.83 -5.76
CA ILE A 210 -9.45 31.10 -6.92
C ILE A 210 -10.04 30.39 -8.14
N ARG A 211 -10.36 31.14 -9.19
CA ARG A 211 -10.85 30.61 -10.46
C ARG A 211 -9.78 30.72 -11.53
N THR A 212 -9.58 29.65 -12.29
CA THR A 212 -8.57 29.59 -13.35
C THR A 212 -9.06 28.73 -14.52
N GLN A 213 -8.39 28.86 -15.66
CA GLN A 213 -8.67 28.06 -16.85
C GLN A 213 -7.88 26.75 -16.82
N THR A 214 -8.49 25.72 -17.40
CA THR A 214 -7.87 24.40 -17.50
C THR A 214 -7.10 24.26 -18.81
N ALA A 215 -5.97 23.57 -18.77
CA ALA A 215 -5.24 23.17 -19.97
C ALA A 215 -5.80 21.85 -20.51
N SER A 216 -5.77 21.68 -21.83
CA SER A 216 -6.19 20.44 -22.50
C SER A 216 -5.02 19.48 -22.60
N TRP A 217 -5.14 18.26 -22.07
CA TRP A 217 -4.23 17.17 -22.41
C TRP A 217 -4.74 16.46 -23.67
N ASN A 218 -6.03 16.11 -23.67
CA ASN A 218 -6.75 15.57 -24.82
C ASN A 218 -8.25 15.89 -24.68
N LYS A 219 -9.07 15.46 -25.65
CA LYS A 219 -10.52 15.74 -25.69
C LYS A 219 -11.31 15.29 -24.45
N LYS A 220 -10.80 14.35 -23.67
CA LYS A 220 -11.45 13.78 -22.48
C LYS A 220 -10.73 14.09 -21.18
N VAL A 221 -9.54 14.68 -21.23
CA VAL A 221 -8.71 14.94 -20.04
C VAL A 221 -8.21 16.38 -20.09
N LYS A 222 -8.61 17.14 -19.06
CA LYS A 222 -8.06 18.45 -18.77
C LYS A 222 -7.15 18.37 -17.55
N TYR A 223 -6.28 19.35 -17.39
CA TYR A 223 -5.46 19.46 -16.21
C TYR A 223 -5.20 20.91 -15.83
N VAL A 224 -4.83 21.13 -14.58
CA VAL A 224 -4.43 22.42 -14.04
C VAL A 224 -3.31 22.18 -13.02
N LYS A 225 -2.36 23.10 -12.92
CA LYS A 225 -1.39 23.03 -11.82
C LYS A 225 -2.14 23.25 -10.51
N ALA A 226 -1.90 22.37 -9.55
CA ALA A 226 -2.44 22.54 -8.21
C ALA A 226 -1.87 23.84 -7.61
N LEU A 227 -2.73 24.59 -6.93
CA LEU A 227 -2.36 25.86 -6.31
C LEU A 227 -1.89 25.63 -4.88
N ASP A 228 -1.09 26.56 -4.36
CA ASP A 228 -0.58 26.48 -3.00
C ASP A 228 -1.71 26.81 -2.00
N PHE A 229 -2.34 25.76 -1.45
CA PHE A 229 -3.29 25.86 -0.35
C PHE A 229 -2.69 25.30 0.94
N PRO A 230 -3.07 25.82 2.12
CA PRO A 230 -2.72 25.20 3.39
C PRO A 230 -3.40 23.83 3.54
N ALA A 231 -2.87 22.99 4.44
CA ALA A 231 -3.48 21.71 4.75
C ALA A 231 -4.95 21.86 5.17
N GLY A 232 -5.79 20.98 4.65
CA GLY A 232 -7.24 20.99 4.87
C GLY A 232 -8.06 20.75 3.59
N PRO A 233 -9.40 20.78 3.73
CA PRO A 233 -10.31 20.53 2.62
C PRO A 233 -10.36 21.70 1.64
N VAL A 234 -10.32 21.38 0.35
CA VAL A 234 -10.50 22.32 -0.76
C VAL A 234 -11.56 21.79 -1.71
N TYR A 235 -12.62 22.55 -1.90
CA TYR A 235 -13.66 22.25 -2.87
C TYR A 235 -13.27 22.74 -4.24
N VAL A 236 -13.53 21.91 -5.25
CA VAL A 236 -13.19 22.19 -6.65
C VAL A 236 -14.46 22.17 -7.48
N ASN A 237 -14.91 23.35 -7.89
CA ASN A 237 -16.04 23.51 -8.79
C ASN A 237 -15.57 23.54 -10.24
N ILE A 238 -16.25 22.78 -11.09
CA ILE A 238 -15.96 22.73 -12.52
C ILE A 238 -17.11 23.37 -13.28
N TYR A 239 -16.80 24.44 -14.00
CA TYR A 239 -17.72 25.20 -14.82
C TYR A 239 -17.57 24.84 -16.29
N CYS A 240 -18.69 24.74 -17.00
CA CYS A 240 -18.73 24.68 -18.45
C CYS A 240 -19.81 25.65 -18.93
N GLY A 241 -19.41 26.65 -19.73
CA GLY A 241 -20.32 27.70 -20.19
C GLY A 241 -20.95 28.51 -19.04
N GLY A 242 -20.23 28.68 -17.93
CA GLY A 242 -20.69 29.43 -16.74
C GLY A 242 -21.57 28.64 -15.77
N VAL A 243 -21.89 27.36 -16.05
CA VAL A 243 -22.69 26.51 -15.16
C VAL A 243 -21.82 25.46 -14.47
N ILE A 244 -22.00 25.27 -13.16
CA ILE A 244 -21.30 24.23 -12.40
C ILE A 244 -21.79 22.85 -12.87
N LYS A 245 -20.88 22.06 -13.42
CA LYS A 245 -21.13 20.68 -13.85
C LYS A 245 -20.88 19.68 -12.72
N THR A 246 -19.83 19.90 -11.94
CA THR A 246 -19.52 19.07 -10.78
C THR A 246 -18.78 19.88 -9.71
N THR A 247 -18.89 19.40 -8.48
CA THR A 247 -18.10 19.84 -7.34
C THR A 247 -17.37 18.62 -6.80
N ALA A 248 -16.05 18.68 -6.79
CA ALA A 248 -15.18 17.67 -6.21
C ALA A 248 -14.60 18.17 -4.89
N HIS A 249 -14.21 17.23 -4.03
CA HIS A 249 -13.52 17.52 -2.78
C HIS A 249 -12.09 16.98 -2.87
N ILE A 250 -11.11 17.84 -2.61
CA ILE A 250 -9.69 17.51 -2.57
C ILE A 250 -9.16 17.88 -1.18
N GLU A 251 -8.33 17.03 -0.62
CA GLU A 251 -7.69 17.27 0.68
C GLU A 251 -6.21 17.65 0.48
N TYR A 252 -5.85 18.85 0.89
CA TYR A 252 -4.45 19.26 0.98
C TYR A 252 -3.87 18.74 2.29
N TYR A 253 -2.67 18.16 2.24
CA TYR A 253 -2.02 17.59 3.42
C TYR A 253 -0.57 18.04 3.50
N SER A 254 -0.06 18.17 4.72
CA SER A 254 1.36 18.34 4.96
C SER A 254 2.05 16.99 5.19
N ALA A 255 3.34 16.91 4.88
CA ALA A 255 4.12 15.68 5.11
C ALA A 255 4.14 15.21 6.58
N LEU A 256 3.83 16.10 7.54
CA LEU A 256 3.76 15.78 8.97
C LEU A 256 2.42 15.11 9.34
N GLU A 257 1.32 15.58 8.74
CA GLU A 257 -0.02 14.96 8.86
C GLU A 257 -0.14 13.64 8.10
N GLU A 258 0.84 13.26 7.26
CA GLU A 258 0.89 11.87 6.75
C GLU A 258 1.49 10.91 7.77
N ILE A 259 2.44 11.38 8.59
CA ILE A 259 3.14 10.52 9.54
C ILE A 259 2.20 10.11 10.67
N GLU A 260 1.41 11.03 11.22
CA GLU A 260 0.51 10.76 12.34
C GLU A 260 -0.53 9.65 12.04
N PRO A 261 -1.32 9.68 10.96
CA PRO A 261 -2.24 8.59 10.62
C PRO A 261 -1.54 7.32 10.16
N ILE A 262 -0.32 7.39 9.61
CA ILE A 262 0.49 6.19 9.32
C ILE A 262 0.96 5.55 10.62
N LEU A 263 1.41 6.35 11.60
CA LEU A 263 1.82 5.85 12.91
C LEU A 263 0.62 5.40 13.76
N GLU A 264 -0.53 6.07 13.67
CA GLU A 264 -1.77 5.69 14.36
C GLU A 264 -2.43 4.45 13.77
N LYS A 265 -2.48 4.31 12.43
CA LYS A 265 -2.95 3.07 11.78
C LYS A 265 -2.04 1.89 12.07
N VAL A 266 -0.79 2.16 12.43
CA VAL A 266 0.21 1.15 12.76
C VAL A 266 0.43 1.12 14.28
N ALA A 267 -0.66 0.89 15.01
CA ALA A 267 -0.63 0.66 16.45
C ALA A 267 0.12 -0.63 16.86
N ASP A 268 0.58 -1.43 15.88
CA ASP A 268 1.48 -2.56 16.10
C ASP A 268 2.87 -2.30 15.45
N PRO A 269 3.91 -2.06 16.27
CA PRO A 269 5.30 -1.91 15.79
C PRO A 269 5.80 -3.10 14.94
N ILE A 270 5.22 -4.29 15.13
CA ILE A 270 5.56 -5.50 14.35
C ILE A 270 4.94 -5.41 12.94
N ALA A 271 3.73 -4.86 12.83
CA ALA A 271 3.09 -4.59 11.54
C ALA A 271 3.81 -3.49 10.75
N PHE A 272 4.35 -2.47 11.44
CA PHE A 272 5.22 -1.45 10.82
C PHE A 272 6.45 -2.08 10.16
N THR A 273 7.10 -3.00 10.87
CA THR A 273 8.26 -3.72 10.35
C THR A 273 7.90 -4.72 9.26
N CYS A 274 6.66 -5.19 9.18
CA CYS A 274 6.21 -6.11 8.13
C CYS A 274 5.92 -5.42 6.79
N GLN A 275 5.57 -4.14 6.78
CA GLN A 275 5.40 -3.36 5.53
C GLN A 275 6.75 -3.04 4.86
N PHE A 276 7.81 -2.94 5.65
CA PHE A 276 9.16 -2.75 5.14
C PHE A 276 9.87 -4.10 5.08
N SER A 277 10.16 -4.57 3.88
CA SER A 277 10.74 -5.90 3.65
C SER A 277 12.08 -6.17 4.37
N SER A 278 12.72 -5.17 5.00
CA SER A 278 13.88 -5.39 5.87
C SER A 278 14.05 -4.29 6.93
N VAL A 279 14.59 -4.67 8.09
CA VAL A 279 15.00 -3.74 9.17
C VAL A 279 15.94 -2.65 8.64
N GLU A 280 16.78 -2.98 7.67
CA GLU A 280 17.69 -2.02 7.01
C GLU A 280 16.95 -0.94 6.22
N LYS A 281 15.84 -1.28 5.55
CA LYS A 281 15.02 -0.28 4.83
C LYS A 281 14.34 0.67 5.82
N VAL A 282 13.79 0.15 6.92
CA VAL A 282 13.21 0.95 8.00
C VAL A 282 14.26 1.90 8.59
N ASP A 283 15.42 1.36 8.91
CA ASP A 283 16.55 2.09 9.48
C ASP A 283 17.00 3.24 8.55
N ASN A 284 17.12 2.98 7.25
CA ASN A 284 17.47 4.00 6.26
C ASN A 284 16.41 5.09 6.12
N VAL A 285 15.13 4.74 6.04
CA VAL A 285 14.03 5.70 5.90
C VAL A 285 13.93 6.59 7.14
N LEU A 286 13.91 6.00 8.35
CA LEU A 286 13.87 6.76 9.59
C LEU A 286 15.08 7.68 9.74
N THR A 287 16.27 7.21 9.36
CA THR A 287 17.50 8.01 9.37
C THR A 287 17.41 9.21 8.42
N LEU A 288 16.93 9.01 7.19
CA LEU A 288 16.78 10.08 6.20
C LEU A 288 15.75 11.11 6.63
N LEU A 289 14.61 10.66 7.17
CA LEU A 289 13.55 11.54 7.68
C LEU A 289 14.08 12.41 8.82
N LEU A 290 14.75 11.82 9.82
CA LEU A 290 15.33 12.61 10.90
C LEU A 290 16.42 13.57 10.42
N LYS A 291 17.32 13.14 9.53
CA LYS A 291 18.36 14.00 8.94
C LYS A 291 17.78 15.23 8.26
N SER A 292 16.72 15.05 7.47
CA SER A 292 16.07 16.16 6.75
C SER A 292 15.38 17.17 7.69
N LYS A 293 14.94 16.72 8.87
CA LYS A 293 14.30 17.59 9.87
C LYS A 293 15.31 18.28 10.78
N VAL A 294 16.39 17.61 11.17
CA VAL A 294 17.46 18.17 12.02
C VAL A 294 18.26 19.26 11.30
N SER A 295 18.37 19.23 9.97
CA SER A 295 18.93 20.38 9.23
C SER A 295 18.05 21.64 9.27
N THR A 296 16.80 21.52 9.71
CA THR A 296 15.82 22.62 9.80
C THR A 296 15.68 23.15 11.24
N TYR A 297 15.99 22.31 12.23
CA TYR A 297 15.97 22.66 13.65
C TYR A 297 17.37 22.46 14.23
N GLU A 298 18.10 23.55 14.52
CA GLU A 298 19.18 23.47 15.50
C GLU A 298 18.58 22.91 16.79
N PHE A 299 19.13 21.80 17.30
CA PHE A 299 18.78 21.29 18.61
C PHE A 299 18.96 22.44 19.61
N SER A 300 17.87 23.08 20.01
CA SER A 300 17.94 24.07 21.06
C SER A 300 18.37 23.30 22.30
N PRO A 301 19.55 23.59 22.88
CA PRO A 301 19.93 22.95 24.13
C PRO A 301 18.81 23.28 25.10
N PHE A 302 18.23 22.28 25.76
CA PHE A 302 17.35 22.51 26.90
C PHE A 302 18.16 23.27 27.97
N ARG A 303 18.23 24.59 27.86
CA ARG A 303 18.73 25.50 28.88
C ARG A 303 17.64 25.66 29.92
N SER A 304 17.56 24.68 30.80
CA SER A 304 17.04 24.82 32.16
C SER A 304 17.80 23.78 32.98
N GLY A 305 18.93 24.14 33.58
CA GLY A 305 18.94 25.00 34.76
C GLY A 305 18.90 24.08 35.97
N GLU A 306 20.05 23.91 36.61
CA GLU A 306 20.29 23.03 37.76
C GLU A 306 19.52 23.42 39.04
N GLU A 307 18.39 24.15 38.96
CA GLU A 307 17.77 24.78 40.12
C GLU A 307 16.27 24.48 40.34
N HIS A 308 15.62 23.61 39.56
CA HIS A 308 14.25 23.14 39.87
C HIS A 308 14.22 21.62 40.12
N ARG A 309 15.16 21.15 40.96
CA ARG A 309 15.08 19.84 41.61
C ARG A 309 14.55 19.99 43.02
N GLN A 310 13.24 20.17 43.14
CA GLN A 310 12.44 19.78 44.31
C GLN A 310 10.97 20.11 44.01
N GLN A 311 10.13 19.07 44.00
CA GLN A 311 8.66 19.14 44.00
C GLN A 311 7.96 19.50 42.68
N ALA A 312 7.86 18.52 41.77
CA ALA A 312 6.64 18.27 41.00
C ALA A 312 6.64 16.82 40.49
N ASP A 313 5.71 16.03 41.00
CA ASP A 313 5.18 14.75 40.52
C ASP A 313 6.11 13.61 40.09
N SER A 314 6.18 12.62 40.98
CA SER A 314 6.63 11.24 40.80
C SER A 314 5.74 10.40 39.85
N HIS A 315 5.23 10.97 38.75
CA HIS A 315 4.31 10.30 37.82
C HIS A 315 4.51 10.61 36.33
N LEU A 316 5.64 11.20 35.93
CA LEU A 316 6.02 11.21 34.51
C LEU A 316 6.77 9.92 34.21
N GLU A 317 6.05 8.92 33.67
CA GLU A 317 6.67 7.75 33.05
C GLU A 317 7.73 8.24 32.05
N GLU A 318 9.01 7.98 32.32
CA GLU A 318 10.09 8.27 31.37
C GLU A 318 9.89 7.37 30.14
N PHE A 319 9.26 7.93 29.11
CA PHE A 319 9.07 7.28 27.82
C PHE A 319 10.42 6.90 27.21
N PRO A 320 10.54 5.72 26.58
CA PRO A 320 11.79 5.31 25.95
C PRO A 320 12.19 6.35 24.88
N THR A 321 13.46 6.79 24.91
CA THR A 321 13.96 7.72 23.89
C THR A 321 14.04 7.04 22.52
N LEU A 322 14.18 7.82 21.46
CA LEU A 322 14.38 7.28 20.11
C LEU A 322 15.64 6.38 20.04
N LEU A 323 16.64 6.64 20.88
CA LEU A 323 17.83 5.79 21.00
C LEU A 323 17.52 4.43 21.65
N HIS A 324 16.60 4.37 22.64
CA HIS A 324 16.11 3.10 23.20
C HIS A 324 15.37 2.28 22.14
N CYS A 325 14.57 2.96 21.30
CA CYS A 325 13.88 2.33 20.18
C CYS A 325 14.88 1.76 19.16
N ALA A 326 15.84 2.56 18.73
CA ALA A 326 16.88 2.14 17.78
C ALA A 326 17.70 0.95 18.31
N ALA A 327 18.06 0.97 19.60
CA ALA A 327 18.76 -0.11 20.27
C ALA A 327 17.94 -1.40 20.37
N ARG A 328 16.62 -1.30 20.60
CA ARG A 328 15.72 -2.47 20.70
C ARG A 328 15.59 -3.20 19.36
N PHE A 329 15.40 -2.45 18.28
CA PHE A 329 15.08 -2.99 16.97
C PHE A 329 16.29 -3.22 16.06
N GLY A 330 17.50 -2.85 16.50
CA GLY A 330 18.70 -3.10 15.70
C GLY A 330 18.95 -2.05 14.60
N LEU A 331 18.43 -0.82 14.77
CA LEU A 331 18.50 0.24 13.76
C LEU A 331 19.88 0.93 13.79
N LYS A 332 20.82 0.43 12.98
CA LYS A 332 22.24 0.81 13.00
C LYS A 332 22.49 2.24 12.51
N ASN A 333 21.94 2.61 11.36
CA ASN A 333 22.10 3.92 10.75
C ASN A 333 21.45 5.01 11.60
N LEU A 334 20.27 4.73 12.15
CA LEU A 334 19.55 5.64 13.02
C LEU A 334 20.33 5.85 14.32
N THR A 335 20.86 4.77 14.90
CA THR A 335 21.71 4.87 16.09
C THR A 335 22.95 5.71 15.80
N MET A 336 23.68 5.47 14.70
CA MET A 336 24.85 6.30 14.37
C MET A 336 24.49 7.77 14.18
N PHE A 337 23.34 8.06 13.57
CA PHE A 337 22.88 9.43 13.41
C PHE A 337 22.55 10.11 14.75
N LEU A 338 21.79 9.43 15.62
CA LEU A 338 21.45 9.92 16.95
C LEU A 338 22.69 10.13 17.83
N LEU A 339 23.67 9.24 17.71
CA LEU A 339 24.96 9.34 18.39
C LEU A 339 25.84 10.50 17.89
N SER A 340 25.56 11.02 16.69
CA SER A 340 26.24 12.21 16.15
C SER A 340 25.62 13.53 16.65
N CYS A 341 24.47 13.48 17.34
CA CYS A 341 23.82 14.67 17.89
C CYS A 341 24.51 15.16 19.18
N PRO A 342 24.49 16.47 19.49
CA PRO A 342 25.19 17.04 20.65
C PRO A 342 24.79 16.41 21.99
N GLU A 343 23.52 16.05 22.15
CA GLU A 343 22.94 15.46 23.37
C GLU A 343 23.08 13.92 23.44
N ALA A 344 23.79 13.29 22.51
CA ALA A 344 23.94 11.83 22.44
C ALA A 344 24.45 11.22 23.75
N THR A 345 25.47 11.83 24.35
CA THR A 345 26.09 11.35 25.61
C THR A 345 25.12 11.36 26.79
N TRP A 346 24.15 12.28 26.79
CA TRP A 346 23.08 12.31 27.78
C TRP A 346 22.03 11.25 27.47
N ALA A 347 21.61 11.14 26.19
CA ALA A 347 20.64 10.16 25.74
C ALA A 347 21.06 8.69 25.99
N CYS A 348 22.37 8.40 25.92
CA CYS A 348 22.93 7.08 26.25
C CYS A 348 22.80 6.71 27.75
N LYS A 349 22.66 7.69 28.64
CA LYS A 349 22.60 7.47 30.11
C LYS A 349 21.18 7.48 30.66
N ILE A 350 20.20 7.85 29.86
CA ILE A 350 18.79 7.80 30.24
C ILE A 350 18.39 6.34 30.32
N THR A 351 17.72 5.97 31.40
CA THR A 351 17.12 4.66 31.58
C THR A 351 15.63 4.73 31.30
N ASN A 352 15.05 3.71 30.70
CA ASN A 352 13.60 3.61 30.57
C ASN A 352 12.94 3.24 31.92
N LYS A 353 11.60 3.11 31.93
CA LYS A 353 10.82 2.67 33.10
C LYS A 353 11.22 1.32 33.72
N TYR A 354 12.00 0.51 33.02
CA TYR A 354 12.52 -0.78 33.51
C TYR A 354 13.96 -0.68 34.04
N GLY A 355 14.54 0.53 34.06
CA GLY A 355 15.93 0.76 34.45
C GLY A 355 16.94 0.39 33.36
N ASP A 356 16.49 0.13 32.12
CA ASP A 356 17.37 -0.24 31.03
C ASP A 356 17.78 1.00 30.22
N ASP A 357 19.09 1.20 30.11
CA ASP A 357 19.69 2.15 29.18
C ASP A 357 19.79 1.55 27.75
N PRO A 358 20.05 2.37 26.71
CA PRO A 358 20.18 1.89 25.34
C PRO A 358 21.26 0.82 25.11
N GLU A 359 22.39 0.83 25.85
CA GLU A 359 23.42 -0.24 25.75
C GLU A 359 22.83 -1.57 26.24
N SER A 360 22.21 -1.54 27.43
CA SER A 360 21.58 -2.70 28.05
C SER A 360 20.45 -3.27 27.17
N ILE A 361 19.66 -2.41 26.52
CA ILE A 361 18.62 -2.84 25.58
C ILE A 361 19.21 -3.54 24.36
N ALA A 362 20.25 -2.97 23.75
CA ALA A 362 20.93 -3.57 22.60
C ALA A 362 21.50 -4.94 22.96
N GLU A 363 22.07 -5.09 24.16
CA GLU A 363 22.56 -6.39 24.65
C GLU A 363 21.42 -7.40 24.84
N LYS A 364 20.31 -7.03 25.50
CA LYS A 364 19.16 -7.90 25.72
C LYS A 364 18.54 -8.44 24.43
N HIS A 365 18.59 -7.65 23.35
CA HIS A 365 18.01 -8.01 22.05
C HIS A 365 19.05 -8.60 21.08
N GLY A 366 20.28 -8.87 21.53
CA GLY A 366 21.30 -9.58 20.76
C GLY A 366 22.10 -8.71 19.78
N HIS A 367 21.93 -7.40 19.81
CA HIS A 367 22.56 -6.44 18.89
C HIS A 367 23.98 -6.06 19.34
N LYS A 368 24.92 -7.01 19.25
CA LYS A 368 26.29 -6.87 19.77
C LYS A 368 27.10 -5.74 19.12
N GLU A 369 26.90 -5.46 17.84
CA GLU A 369 27.60 -4.37 17.14
C GLU A 369 27.09 -2.99 17.60
N LEU A 370 25.77 -2.84 17.70
CA LEU A 370 25.12 -1.63 18.19
C LEU A 370 25.51 -1.31 19.63
N ARG A 371 25.58 -2.33 20.48
CA ARG A 371 26.07 -2.17 21.85
C ARG A 371 27.47 -1.53 21.89
N LYS A 372 28.40 -2.01 21.04
CA LYS A 372 29.75 -1.43 20.97
C LYS A 372 29.72 0.03 20.54
N LEU A 373 28.92 0.35 19.53
CA LEU A 373 28.74 1.72 19.04
C LEU A 373 28.20 2.66 20.12
N ILE A 374 27.21 2.21 20.90
CA ILE A 374 26.63 3.01 21.99
C ILE A 374 27.63 3.19 23.14
N LYS A 375 28.44 2.16 23.43
CA LYS A 375 29.44 2.16 24.52
C LYS A 375 30.68 2.99 24.22
N GLU A 376 31.00 3.23 22.95
CA GLU A 376 32.19 3.97 22.51
C GLU A 376 32.04 5.50 22.64
N LEU A 377 30.87 6.00 23.10
CA LEU A 377 30.56 7.40 23.41
C LEU A 377 30.41 7.61 24.92
#